data_AF-A0A811MWR8-F1
#
_entry.id   AF-A0A811MWR8-F1
#
_cell.length_a   1.000
_cell.length_b   1.000
_cell.length_c   1.000
_cell.angle_alpha   90.00
_cell.angle_beta   90.00
_cell.angle_gamma   90.00
#
_symmetry.space_group_name_H-M   'P 1'
#
loop_
_entity.id
_entity.type
_entity.pdbx_description
1 polymer ?
#
loop_
_entity_poly.entity_id
_entity_poly.type
_entity_poly.pdbx_seq_one_letter_code
_entity_poly.pdbx_strand_id
1 'polypeptide(L)'
;MNIICSLCAYMAICGTERAVLLWPGSRGTWEGFDNASDADLVVEQQIWAAVDPMAKNEAFNCSNGDVYTWKQLWPILAGRFGLEWVGYDGEENRFKLMDAMARKEAVWAEIVRGKELVETQLNEVASWWLVDAQFYQFGANWAFLDSMNKSKEHGFLGFWNTVKSFASRHMDRQAKGVQDCSLMPFIYLFLVVLRPDAVLYITSSD
;
A
#
# COMPACT_ATOMS: atom_id res chain seq x y z
N MET A 1 -7.18 -0.64 3.35
CA MET A 1 -6.63 -1.86 2.75
C MET A 1 -5.23 -1.57 2.19
N ASN A 2 -4.25 -2.45 2.44
CA ASN A 2 -2.82 -2.17 2.24
C ASN A 2 -2.19 -3.14 1.23
N ILE A 3 -1.80 -2.66 0.04
CA ILE A 3 -1.13 -3.50 -0.99
C ILE A 3 0.31 -3.86 -0.62
N ILE A 4 0.95 -3.13 0.28
CA ILE A 4 2.36 -3.29 0.63
C ILE A 4 2.59 -4.59 1.39
N CYS A 5 1.63 -5.03 2.20
CA CYS A 5 1.70 -6.33 2.87
C CYS A 5 1.71 -7.48 1.86
N SER A 6 0.82 -7.42 0.85
CA SER A 6 0.81 -8.37 -0.27
C SER A 6 2.14 -8.36 -1.02
N LEU A 7 2.70 -7.18 -1.34
CA LEU A 7 3.98 -7.09 -2.04
C LEU A 7 5.15 -7.65 -1.20
N CYS A 8 5.16 -7.42 0.11
CA CYS A 8 6.15 -8.02 1.01
C CYS A 8 6.04 -9.55 1.06
N ALA A 9 4.81 -10.08 1.11
CA ALA A 9 4.58 -11.53 1.06
C ALA A 9 5.06 -12.12 -0.28
N TYR A 10 4.75 -11.45 -1.41
CA TYR A 10 5.24 -11.85 -2.73
C TYR A 10 6.77 -11.89 -2.79
N MET A 11 7.46 -10.84 -2.33
CA MET A 11 8.92 -10.80 -2.28
C MET A 11 9.51 -11.87 -1.36
N ALA A 12 8.90 -12.11 -0.20
CA ALA A 12 9.34 -13.15 0.73
C ALA A 12 9.22 -14.55 0.10
N ILE A 13 8.14 -14.82 -0.62
CA ILE A 13 7.94 -16.06 -1.38
C ILE A 13 8.99 -16.19 -2.48
N CYS A 14 9.19 -15.15 -3.31
CA CYS A 14 10.24 -15.16 -4.33
C CYS A 14 11.62 -15.45 -3.75
N GLY A 15 11.98 -14.83 -2.62
CA GLY A 15 13.27 -15.08 -1.97
C GLY A 15 13.44 -16.51 -1.45
N THR A 16 12.37 -17.10 -0.93
CA THR A 16 12.38 -18.50 -0.44
C THR A 16 12.52 -19.48 -1.59
N GLU A 17 11.84 -19.21 -2.70
CA GLU A 17 11.90 -20.04 -3.92
C GLU A 17 13.11 -19.74 -4.80
N ARG A 18 13.91 -18.73 -4.44
CA ARG A 18 15.03 -18.19 -5.25
C ARG A 18 14.59 -17.79 -6.66
N ALA A 19 13.36 -17.30 -6.77
CA ALA A 19 12.78 -16.78 -8.00
C ALA A 19 13.14 -15.31 -8.19
N VAL A 20 13.20 -14.89 -9.45
CA VAL A 20 13.35 -13.47 -9.82
C VAL A 20 12.04 -12.73 -9.53
N LEU A 21 12.12 -11.52 -8.96
CA LEU A 21 10.98 -10.68 -8.64
C LEU A 21 10.45 -9.98 -9.89
N LEU A 22 9.37 -10.52 -10.47
CA LEU A 22 8.76 -9.96 -11.68
C LEU A 22 7.71 -8.90 -11.34
N TRP A 23 7.70 -7.80 -12.09
CA TRP A 23 6.63 -6.79 -12.05
C TRP A 23 5.31 -7.39 -12.58
N PRO A 24 4.23 -7.42 -11.77
CA PRO A 24 2.97 -8.01 -12.21
C PRO A 24 2.03 -7.01 -12.92
N GLY A 25 2.35 -5.71 -12.90
CA GLY A 25 1.44 -4.65 -13.33
C GLY A 25 1.51 -4.26 -14.81
N SER A 26 0.68 -3.27 -15.17
CA SER A 26 0.67 -2.63 -16.48
C SER A 26 1.82 -1.64 -16.70
N ARG A 27 2.03 -1.21 -17.96
CA ARG A 27 2.91 -0.08 -18.27
C ARG A 27 2.46 1.22 -17.61
N GLY A 28 1.15 1.43 -17.56
CA GLY A 28 0.54 2.63 -16.98
C GLY A 28 0.93 2.81 -15.52
N THR A 29 0.85 1.74 -14.72
CA THR A 29 1.29 1.77 -13.32
C THR A 29 2.80 1.86 -13.16
N TRP A 30 3.56 1.21 -14.05
CA TRP A 30 5.02 1.23 -13.99
C TRP A 30 5.60 2.62 -14.20
N GLU A 31 5.16 3.31 -15.26
CA GLU A 31 5.67 4.63 -15.65
C GLU A 31 4.87 5.79 -15.03
N GLY A 32 3.63 5.54 -14.60
CA GLY A 32 2.73 6.54 -14.03
C GLY A 32 3.13 6.99 -12.64
N PHE A 33 2.65 8.17 -12.27
CA PHE A 33 2.79 8.70 -10.91
C PHE A 33 1.71 8.12 -10.00
N ASP A 34 2.12 7.78 -8.79
CA ASP A 34 1.29 7.31 -7.70
C ASP A 34 1.61 8.11 -6.43
N ASN A 35 0.69 8.11 -5.48
CA ASN A 35 0.92 8.67 -4.14
C ASN A 35 0.64 7.58 -3.08
N ALA A 36 1.03 7.86 -1.85
CA ALA A 36 0.85 6.93 -0.74
C ALA A 36 0.50 7.68 0.53
N SER A 37 -0.06 6.95 1.49
CA SER A 37 -0.42 7.46 2.81
C SER A 37 0.33 6.63 3.86
N ASP A 38 1.32 7.23 4.50
CA ASP A 38 2.01 6.63 5.64
C ASP A 38 1.02 6.47 6.80
N ALA A 39 1.05 5.32 7.46
CA ALA A 39 0.16 5.01 8.58
C ALA A 39 0.29 6.02 9.73
N ASP A 40 1.52 6.43 10.05
CA ASP A 40 1.77 7.38 11.12
C ASP A 40 1.29 8.78 10.73
N LEU A 41 1.45 9.19 9.46
CA LEU A 41 0.89 10.45 8.96
C LEU A 41 -0.63 10.49 9.05
N VAL A 42 -1.29 9.37 8.72
CA VAL A 42 -2.75 9.24 8.85
C VAL A 42 -3.17 9.39 10.30
N VAL A 43 -2.45 8.77 11.24
CA VAL A 43 -2.70 8.93 12.68
C VAL A 43 -2.48 10.37 13.14
N GLU A 44 -1.41 11.03 12.70
CA GLU A 44 -1.14 12.44 12.99
C GLU A 44 -2.27 13.35 12.49
N GLN A 45 -2.76 13.13 11.25
CA GLN A 45 -3.87 13.90 10.70
C GLN A 45 -5.18 13.64 11.46
N GLN A 46 -5.44 12.41 11.90
CA GLN A 46 -6.61 12.09 12.71
C GLN A 46 -6.56 12.77 14.08
N ILE A 47 -5.40 12.76 14.73
CA ILE A 47 -5.19 13.46 16.00
C ILE A 47 -5.40 14.96 15.80
N TRP A 48 -4.80 15.55 14.76
CA TRP A 48 -5.01 16.94 14.40
C TRP A 48 -6.50 17.26 14.20
N ALA A 49 -7.21 16.45 13.42
CA ALA A 49 -8.63 16.66 13.16
C ALA A 49 -9.52 16.55 14.42
N ALA A 50 -9.10 15.75 15.40
CA ALA A 50 -9.81 15.59 16.66
C ALA A 50 -9.65 16.79 17.61
N VAL A 51 -8.52 17.50 17.55
CA VAL A 51 -8.18 18.57 18.51
C VAL A 51 -8.30 19.98 17.94
N ASP A 52 -8.13 20.15 16.61
CA ASP A 52 -8.11 21.45 15.97
C ASP A 52 -9.54 21.92 15.61
N PRO A 53 -9.99 23.08 16.09
CA PRO A 53 -11.29 23.64 15.71
C PRO A 53 -11.46 23.87 14.19
N MET A 54 -10.37 24.16 13.46
CA MET A 54 -10.39 24.39 12.01
C MET A 54 -10.63 23.13 11.19
N ALA A 55 -10.51 21.95 11.81
CA ALA A 55 -10.69 20.66 11.15
C ALA A 55 -12.08 20.04 11.39
N LYS A 56 -12.93 20.66 12.22
CA LYS A 56 -14.21 20.08 12.59
C LYS A 56 -15.20 20.07 11.43
N ASN A 57 -15.90 18.93 11.28
CA ASN A 57 -16.94 18.69 10.27
C ASN A 57 -16.46 18.84 8.82
N GLU A 58 -15.17 18.61 8.60
CA GLU A 58 -14.55 18.69 7.28
C GLU A 58 -14.02 17.32 6.86
N ALA A 59 -14.19 17.00 5.58
CA ALA A 59 -13.50 15.87 4.96
C ALA A 59 -12.14 16.32 4.40
N PHE A 60 -11.08 15.58 4.74
CA PHE A 60 -9.72 15.83 4.28
C PHE A 60 -9.15 14.59 3.59
N ASN A 61 -8.39 14.82 2.52
CA ASN A 61 -7.51 13.79 1.97
C ASN A 61 -6.27 13.65 2.87
N CYS A 62 -5.62 12.50 2.79
CA CYS A 62 -4.40 12.21 3.54
C CYS A 62 -3.42 11.42 2.68
N SER A 63 -2.51 12.12 2.02
CA SER A 63 -1.33 11.53 1.37
C SER A 63 -0.06 12.17 1.88
N ASN A 64 1.07 11.50 1.61
CA ASN A 64 2.40 11.90 2.06
C ASN A 64 2.84 13.29 1.58
N GLY A 65 2.17 13.84 0.57
CA GLY A 65 2.47 15.15 0.00
C GLY A 65 3.56 15.14 -1.06
N ASP A 66 4.08 13.97 -1.44
CA ASP A 66 4.94 13.72 -2.60
C ASP A 66 4.34 12.65 -3.52
N VAL A 67 4.99 12.43 -4.68
CA VAL A 67 4.60 11.41 -5.67
C VAL A 67 5.81 10.51 -5.97
N TYR A 68 5.55 9.29 -6.41
CA TYR A 68 6.57 8.33 -6.84
C TYR A 68 6.12 7.60 -8.11
N THR A 69 7.03 6.87 -8.75
CA THR A 69 6.68 5.88 -9.78
C THR A 69 7.05 4.49 -9.29
N TRP A 70 6.29 3.47 -9.69
CA TRP A 70 6.62 2.09 -9.36
C TRP A 70 7.96 1.66 -9.97
N LYS A 71 8.32 2.21 -11.13
CA LYS A 71 9.65 2.06 -11.74
C LYS A 71 10.80 2.47 -10.82
N GLN A 72 10.61 3.51 -10.01
CA GLN A 72 11.60 3.94 -9.02
C GLN A 72 11.54 3.12 -7.74
N LEU A 73 10.33 2.76 -7.29
CA LEU A 73 10.13 2.10 -6.00
C LEU A 73 10.48 0.60 -6.04
N TRP A 74 10.17 -0.09 -7.14
CA TRP A 74 10.40 -1.52 -7.31
C TRP A 74 11.85 -1.97 -7.06
N PRO A 75 12.91 -1.35 -7.65
CA PRO A 75 14.29 -1.71 -7.34
C PRO A 75 14.66 -1.50 -5.87
N ILE A 76 14.09 -0.50 -5.21
CA ILE A 76 14.35 -0.22 -3.78
C ILE A 76 13.77 -1.35 -2.93
N LEU A 77 12.54 -1.78 -3.24
CA LEU A 77 11.90 -2.91 -2.56
C LEU A 77 12.66 -4.22 -2.82
N ALA A 78 13.01 -4.51 -4.08
CA ALA A 78 13.79 -5.70 -4.43
C ALA A 78 15.13 -5.74 -3.69
N GLY A 79 15.85 -4.62 -3.63
CA GLY A 79 17.12 -4.49 -2.93
C GLY A 79 17.00 -4.76 -1.43
N ARG A 80 15.87 -4.40 -0.80
CA ARG A 80 15.61 -4.72 0.62
C ARG A 80 15.46 -6.21 0.91
N PHE A 81 14.90 -6.96 -0.04
CA PHE A 81 14.79 -8.41 0.06
C PHE A 81 16.00 -9.15 -0.54
N GLY A 82 16.98 -8.43 -1.10
CA GLY A 82 18.14 -9.02 -1.76
C GLY A 82 17.79 -9.81 -3.02
N LEU A 83 16.75 -9.41 -3.74
CA LEU A 83 16.22 -10.12 -4.90
C LEU A 83 16.73 -9.51 -6.21
N GLU A 84 17.02 -10.38 -7.17
CA GLU A 84 17.01 -9.99 -8.58
C GLU A 84 15.59 -9.63 -8.98
N TRP A 85 15.43 -8.64 -9.85
CA TRP A 85 14.12 -8.15 -10.27
C TRP A 85 14.08 -7.85 -11.76
N VAL A 86 12.88 -7.97 -12.33
CA VAL A 86 12.57 -7.54 -13.69
C VAL A 86 11.41 -6.55 -13.60
N GLY A 87 11.59 -5.40 -14.24
CA GLY A 87 10.57 -4.35 -14.33
C GLY A 87 9.49 -4.71 -15.34
N TYR A 88 8.79 -3.70 -15.84
CA TYR A 88 7.84 -3.89 -16.93
C TYR A 88 8.52 -4.47 -18.19
N ASP A 89 7.98 -5.59 -18.70
CA ASP A 89 8.51 -6.35 -19.83
C ASP A 89 7.42 -6.67 -20.86
N GLY A 90 6.57 -5.69 -21.20
CA GLY A 90 5.49 -5.87 -22.18
C GLY A 90 4.14 -6.28 -21.56
N GLU A 91 3.05 -5.90 -22.22
CA GLU A 91 1.69 -6.17 -21.75
C GLU A 91 1.33 -7.66 -21.84
N GLU A 92 1.98 -8.37 -22.76
CA GLU A 92 1.86 -9.81 -23.03
C GLU A 92 2.47 -10.69 -21.93
N ASN A 93 3.47 -10.18 -21.21
CA ASN A 93 4.18 -10.90 -20.14
C ASN A 93 3.58 -10.62 -18.75
N ARG A 94 2.51 -9.82 -18.68
CA ARG A 94 1.81 -9.57 -17.42
C ARG A 94 1.13 -10.83 -16.91
N PHE A 95 1.13 -11.00 -15.59
CA PHE A 95 0.42 -12.09 -14.91
C PHE A 95 -0.25 -11.61 -13.61
N LYS A 96 -1.40 -12.20 -13.29
CA LYS A 96 -2.10 -11.90 -12.04
C LYS A 96 -1.37 -12.51 -10.87
N LEU A 97 -1.12 -11.72 -9.82
CA LEU A 97 -0.56 -12.24 -8.57
C LEU A 97 -1.49 -13.24 -7.92
N MET A 98 -2.81 -13.08 -8.06
CA MET A 98 -3.77 -14.03 -7.50
C MET A 98 -3.57 -15.45 -8.05
N ASP A 99 -3.24 -15.57 -9.34
CA ASP A 99 -2.97 -16.85 -9.99
C ASP A 99 -1.58 -17.36 -9.65
N ALA A 100 -0.56 -16.49 -9.68
CA ALA A 100 0.83 -16.88 -9.41
C ALA A 100 1.06 -17.29 -7.95
N MET A 101 0.35 -16.66 -7.01
CA MET A 101 0.46 -16.95 -5.57
C MET A 101 -0.51 -18.03 -5.10
N ALA A 102 -1.34 -18.59 -5.99
CA ALA A 102 -2.21 -19.69 -5.65
C ALA A 102 -1.39 -20.91 -5.19
N ARG A 103 -1.85 -21.55 -4.11
CA ARG A 103 -1.22 -22.75 -3.52
C ARG A 103 0.17 -22.51 -2.90
N LYS A 104 0.52 -21.26 -2.56
CA LYS A 104 1.79 -20.90 -1.89
C LYS A 104 1.70 -20.90 -0.35
N GLU A 105 0.60 -21.40 0.23
CA GLU A 105 0.38 -21.40 1.68
C GLU A 105 1.43 -22.24 2.42
N ALA A 106 1.88 -23.35 1.83
CA ALA A 106 2.94 -24.18 2.40
C ALA A 106 4.29 -23.45 2.47
N VAL A 107 4.62 -22.68 1.41
CA VAL A 107 5.84 -21.85 1.35
C VAL A 107 5.75 -20.72 2.36
N TRP A 108 4.59 -20.08 2.50
CA TRP A 108 4.36 -19.08 3.53
C TRP A 108 4.55 -19.64 4.94
N ALA A 109 4.01 -20.82 5.22
CA ALA A 109 4.18 -21.47 6.53
C ALA A 109 5.65 -21.79 6.83
N GLU A 110 6.45 -22.14 5.81
CA GLU A 110 7.91 -22.28 5.96
C GLU A 110 8.58 -20.96 6.30
N ILE A 111 8.23 -19.87 5.61
CA ILE A 111 8.76 -18.52 5.88
C ILE A 111 8.47 -18.11 7.32
N VAL A 112 7.23 -18.28 7.77
CA VAL A 112 6.78 -17.92 9.12
C VAL A 112 7.60 -18.69 10.17
N ARG A 113 7.76 -20.00 10.01
CA ARG A 113 8.57 -20.83 10.92
C ARG A 113 10.05 -20.48 10.89
N GLY A 114 10.62 -20.31 9.69
CA GLY A 114 12.06 -20.11 9.50
C GLY A 114 12.57 -18.73 9.93
N LYS A 115 11.69 -17.72 9.92
CA LYS A 115 12.01 -16.35 10.33
C LYS A 115 11.45 -15.95 11.71
N GLU A 116 10.91 -16.92 12.45
CA GLU A 116 10.27 -16.70 13.77
C GLU A 116 9.22 -15.57 13.72
N LEU A 117 8.45 -15.52 12.63
CA LEU A 117 7.36 -14.55 12.48
C LEU A 117 6.16 -14.99 13.31
N VAL A 118 5.22 -14.07 13.53
CA VAL A 118 3.92 -14.45 14.10
C VAL A 118 3.17 -15.36 13.15
N GLU A 119 2.56 -16.39 13.73
CA GLU A 119 1.79 -17.38 13.02
C GLU A 119 0.61 -16.71 12.33
N THR A 120 0.64 -16.76 10.99
CA THR A 120 -0.36 -16.14 10.11
C THR A 120 -0.57 -17.00 8.88
N GLN A 121 -1.78 -16.98 8.37
CA GLN A 121 -2.12 -17.61 7.09
C GLN A 121 -1.87 -16.63 5.94
N LEU A 122 -1.49 -17.14 4.77
CA LEU A 122 -1.13 -16.28 3.63
C LEU A 122 -2.27 -15.34 3.20
N ASN A 123 -3.52 -15.80 3.32
CA ASN A 123 -4.72 -15.02 2.98
C ASN A 123 -5.09 -13.97 4.05
N GLU A 124 -4.55 -14.04 5.27
CA GLU A 124 -4.73 -13.01 6.31
C GLU A 124 -3.84 -11.78 6.04
N VAL A 125 -2.74 -11.99 5.32
CA VAL A 125 -1.66 -11.01 5.16
C VAL A 125 -1.61 -10.41 3.77
N ALA A 126 -2.02 -11.19 2.77
CA ALA A 126 -1.94 -10.82 1.38
C ALA A 126 -3.33 -10.81 0.72
N SER A 127 -3.72 -9.63 0.28
CA SER A 127 -4.87 -9.42 -0.59
C SER A 127 -4.39 -9.29 -2.04
N TRP A 128 -4.20 -10.42 -2.72
CA TRP A 128 -3.68 -10.45 -4.10
C TRP A 128 -4.56 -9.71 -5.09
N TRP A 129 -5.88 -9.88 -4.94
CA TRP A 129 -6.88 -9.22 -5.79
C TRP A 129 -6.76 -7.70 -5.76
N LEU A 130 -6.36 -7.13 -4.63
CA LEU A 130 -6.20 -5.69 -4.49
C LEU A 130 -4.99 -5.21 -5.30
N VAL A 131 -3.89 -5.95 -5.26
CA VAL A 131 -2.71 -5.63 -6.07
C VAL A 131 -3.05 -5.75 -7.55
N ASP A 132 -3.73 -6.83 -7.94
CA ASP A 132 -4.17 -7.01 -9.32
C ASP A 132 -5.11 -5.88 -9.76
N ALA A 133 -6.10 -5.51 -8.94
CA ALA A 133 -7.01 -4.41 -9.24
C ALA A 133 -6.26 -3.07 -9.41
N GLN A 134 -5.36 -2.74 -8.47
CA GLN A 134 -4.55 -1.52 -8.52
C GLN A 134 -3.65 -1.49 -9.75
N PHE A 135 -2.92 -2.58 -10.03
CA PHE A 135 -1.89 -2.61 -11.07
C PHE A 135 -2.42 -2.89 -12.48
N TYR A 136 -3.58 -3.54 -12.61
CA TYR A 136 -4.21 -3.85 -13.90
C TYR A 136 -5.37 -2.95 -14.28
N GLN A 137 -6.40 -2.86 -13.43
CA GLN A 137 -7.66 -2.24 -13.82
C GLN A 137 -7.61 -0.73 -13.65
N PHE A 138 -7.06 -0.31 -12.52
CA PHE A 138 -7.08 1.07 -12.10
C PHE A 138 -5.90 1.84 -12.66
N GLY A 139 -4.68 1.41 -12.38
CA GLY A 139 -3.50 2.19 -12.77
C GLY A 139 -3.03 2.01 -14.21
N ALA A 140 -3.71 1.20 -15.03
CA ALA A 140 -3.45 1.19 -16.48
C ALA A 140 -3.98 2.45 -17.19
N ASN A 141 -5.08 3.02 -16.67
CA ASN A 141 -5.82 4.10 -17.34
C ASN A 141 -6.08 5.33 -16.44
N TRP A 142 -5.89 5.22 -15.12
CA TRP A 142 -6.16 6.31 -14.18
C TRP A 142 -4.99 6.55 -13.23
N ALA A 143 -4.70 7.83 -12.99
CA ALA A 143 -3.81 8.26 -11.92
C ALA A 143 -4.63 8.51 -10.65
N PHE A 144 -4.38 7.75 -9.58
CA PHE A 144 -5.05 7.88 -8.28
C PHE A 144 -4.33 8.90 -7.40
N LEU A 145 -4.24 10.13 -7.88
CA LEU A 145 -3.64 11.21 -7.12
C LEU A 145 -4.72 12.00 -6.39
N ASP A 146 -4.52 12.21 -5.10
CA ASP A 146 -5.32 13.14 -4.30
C ASP A 146 -4.60 14.49 -4.14
N SER A 147 -5.27 15.44 -3.48
CA SER A 147 -4.68 16.73 -3.14
C SER A 147 -4.72 16.98 -1.65
N MET A 148 -3.55 17.34 -1.10
CA MET A 148 -3.37 17.77 0.29
C MET A 148 -3.59 19.27 0.51
N ASN A 149 -4.01 20.02 -0.52
CA ASN A 149 -4.14 21.48 -0.42
C ASN A 149 -5.11 21.90 0.68
N LYS A 150 -6.30 21.28 0.74
CA LYS A 150 -7.29 21.58 1.77
C LYS A 150 -6.75 21.37 3.19
N SER A 151 -6.06 20.25 3.43
CA SER A 151 -5.44 19.96 4.73
C SER A 151 -4.41 21.02 5.11
N LYS A 152 -3.56 21.42 4.15
CA LYS A 152 -2.55 22.49 4.34
C LYS A 152 -3.18 23.85 4.61
N GLU A 153 -4.23 24.21 3.87
CA GLU A 153 -4.98 25.47 4.04
C GLU A 153 -5.67 25.54 5.40
N HIS A 154 -6.06 24.40 5.96
CA HIS A 154 -6.63 24.29 7.31
C HIS A 154 -5.58 24.14 8.42
N GLY A 155 -4.28 24.16 8.08
CA GLY A 155 -3.18 24.18 9.05
C GLY A 155 -2.49 22.83 9.28
N PHE A 156 -2.91 21.75 8.62
CA PHE A 156 -2.20 20.48 8.66
C PHE A 156 -1.02 20.46 7.67
N LEU A 157 0.20 20.61 8.20
CA LEU A 157 1.44 20.66 7.42
C LEU A 157 2.28 19.37 7.53
N GLY A 158 1.71 18.30 8.08
CA GLY A 158 2.35 16.99 8.11
C GLY A 158 2.65 16.49 6.70
N PHE A 159 3.84 15.95 6.50
CA PHE A 159 4.25 15.33 5.25
C PHE A 159 5.27 14.22 5.54
N TRP A 160 5.34 13.25 4.64
CA TRP A 160 6.33 12.19 4.70
C TRP A 160 7.03 12.07 3.36
N ASN A 161 8.31 11.71 3.37
CA ASN A 161 8.98 11.30 2.13
C ASN A 161 8.62 9.83 1.85
N THR A 162 7.90 9.56 0.76
CA THR A 162 7.37 8.22 0.46
C THR A 162 8.48 7.18 0.35
N VAL A 163 9.57 7.47 -0.38
CA VAL A 163 10.69 6.53 -0.52
C VAL A 163 11.33 6.21 0.83
N LYS A 164 11.49 7.22 1.71
CA LYS A 164 11.99 7.00 3.07
C LYS A 164 11.00 6.25 3.95
N SER A 165 9.68 6.46 3.79
CA SER A 165 8.64 5.69 4.47
C SER A 165 8.74 4.21 4.12
N PHE A 166 8.87 3.88 2.83
CA PHE A 166 9.16 2.52 2.37
C PHE A 166 10.53 1.99 2.84
N ALA A 167 11.51 2.88 2.96
CA ALA A 167 12.83 2.53 3.50
C ALA A 167 12.92 2.62 5.03
N SER A 168 11.81 2.84 5.73
CA SER A 168 11.83 3.03 7.18
C SER A 168 11.63 1.71 7.94
N ARG A 169 11.76 1.79 9.27
CA ARG A 169 11.50 0.68 10.19
C ARG A 169 10.06 0.16 10.09
N HIS A 170 9.13 0.91 9.50
CA HIS A 170 7.74 0.47 9.31
C HIS A 170 7.66 -0.69 8.32
N MET A 171 8.42 -0.64 7.23
CA MET A 171 8.52 -1.79 6.32
C MET A 171 9.21 -2.98 6.99
N ASP A 172 10.22 -2.74 7.82
CA ASP A 172 10.86 -3.83 8.58
C ASP A 172 9.90 -4.43 9.60
N ARG A 173 9.00 -3.62 10.19
CA ARG A 173 7.91 -4.10 11.05
C ARG A 173 6.87 -4.88 10.26
N GLN A 174 6.47 -4.45 9.06
CA GLN A 174 5.57 -5.22 8.21
C GLN A 174 6.21 -6.54 7.72
N ALA A 175 7.53 -6.53 7.47
CA ALA A 175 8.28 -7.71 7.03
C ALA A 175 8.68 -8.68 8.16
N LYS A 176 8.93 -8.18 9.39
CA LYS A 176 9.25 -8.98 10.59
C LYS A 176 8.05 -9.26 11.49
N GLY A 177 6.97 -8.51 11.30
CA GLY A 177 5.81 -8.43 12.17
C GLY A 177 4.58 -8.18 11.32
N VAL A 178 4.23 -9.18 10.51
CA VAL A 178 2.87 -9.42 10.05
C VAL A 178 1.96 -9.72 11.26
N GLN A 179 1.93 -8.79 12.21
CA GLN A 179 1.43 -8.95 13.58
C GLN A 179 0.14 -8.18 13.81
N ASP A 180 -0.23 -7.26 12.90
CA ASP A 180 -1.43 -6.45 13.08
C ASP A 180 -2.01 -5.88 11.76
N CYS A 181 -2.08 -6.73 10.73
CA CYS A 181 -2.88 -6.39 9.54
C CYS A 181 -4.40 -6.36 9.86
N SER A 182 -4.80 -6.88 11.03
CA SER A 182 -6.15 -6.85 11.59
C SER A 182 -6.66 -5.46 11.95
N LEU A 183 -5.78 -4.48 12.22
CA LEU A 183 -6.18 -3.10 12.53
C LEU A 183 -6.21 -2.16 11.31
N MET A 184 -5.83 -2.63 10.12
CA MET A 184 -5.90 -1.85 8.86
C MET A 184 -6.87 -2.32 7.75
N PRO A 185 -7.99 -3.04 8.01
CA PRO A 185 -9.00 -3.23 6.96
C PRO A 185 -9.63 -1.91 6.49
N PHE A 186 -9.69 -0.87 7.34
CA PHE A 186 -10.61 0.26 7.13
C PHE A 186 -10.02 1.57 6.54
N ILE A 187 -8.74 1.64 6.16
CA ILE A 187 -8.14 2.92 5.67
C ILE A 187 -8.43 3.22 4.18
N TYR A 188 -9.49 2.65 3.61
CA TYR A 188 -10.08 3.14 2.36
C TYR A 188 -11.58 3.34 2.51
N LEU A 189 -11.99 4.00 3.60
CA LEU A 189 -13.26 4.73 3.76
C LEU A 189 -13.35 5.41 5.15
N PHE A 190 -12.50 6.38 5.47
CA PHE A 190 -12.71 7.17 6.71
C PHE A 190 -13.17 8.60 6.40
N LEU A 191 -14.48 8.71 6.18
CA LEU A 191 -15.26 9.89 6.53
C LEU A 191 -15.10 10.16 8.03
N VAL A 192 -14.43 11.25 8.42
CA VAL A 192 -14.51 11.75 9.80
C VAL A 192 -15.88 12.42 9.98
N VAL A 193 -16.92 11.63 10.22
CA VAL A 193 -18.22 12.12 10.69
C VAL A 193 -18.28 11.94 12.20
N LEU A 194 -17.99 13.02 12.92
CA LEU A 194 -18.31 13.12 14.34
C LEU A 194 -19.84 13.38 14.48
N ARG A 195 -20.70 12.33 14.40
CA ARG A 195 -22.08 12.18 14.99
C ARG A 195 -23.08 11.34 14.11
N PRO A 196 -24.15 10.76 14.70
CA PRO A 196 -24.83 9.55 14.19
C PRO A 196 -25.89 9.71 13.09
N ASP A 197 -26.18 10.92 12.59
CA ASP A 197 -27.48 11.18 11.96
C ASP A 197 -27.44 11.48 10.45
N ALA A 198 -26.34 11.21 9.76
CA ALA A 198 -26.21 11.49 8.33
C ALA A 198 -25.67 10.28 7.54
N VAL A 199 -26.52 9.72 6.67
CA VAL A 199 -26.13 8.75 5.65
C VAL A 199 -25.69 9.53 4.41
N LEU A 200 -24.46 9.34 3.93
CA LEU A 200 -24.05 9.91 2.64
C LEU A 200 -23.06 9.03 1.87
N TYR A 201 -23.29 8.98 0.55
CA TYR A 201 -22.59 8.21 -0.47
C TYR A 201 -21.35 8.95 -1.00
N ILE A 202 -20.31 8.22 -1.39
CA ILE A 202 -19.22 8.77 -2.22
C ILE A 202 -19.74 8.89 -3.66
N THR A 203 -19.74 10.11 -4.18
CA THR A 203 -19.74 10.36 -5.63
C THR A 203 -18.31 10.68 -6.05
N SER A 204 -17.83 10.06 -7.12
CA SER A 204 -16.71 10.59 -7.88
C SER A 204 -17.08 12.00 -8.35
N SER A 205 -16.27 13.00 -8.04
CA SER A 205 -16.43 14.33 -8.62
C SER A 205 -16.22 14.26 -10.14
N ASP A 206 -17.09 14.97 -10.86
CA ASP A 206 -17.12 15.15 -12.32
C ASP A 206 -15.78 15.54 -12.96
#